data_AF-A0A1R4FWY6-F1
#
_entry.id   AF-A0A1R4FWY6-F1
#
_cell.length_a   1.000
_cell.length_b   1.000
_cell.length_c   1.000
_cell.angle_alpha   90.00
_cell.angle_beta   90.00
_cell.angle_gamma   90.00
#
_symmetry.space_group_name_H-M   'P 1'
#
loop_
_entity.id
_entity.type
_entity.pdbx_description
1 polymer ?
#
loop_
_entity_poly.entity_id
_entity_poly.type
_entity_poly.pdbx_seq_one_letter_code
_entity_poly.pdbx_strand_id
1 'polypeptide(L)'
;MLPAMPDRLATRRRLLAWSSPLVALGLIGGPFLLGLAFADDRHRDQASDDPAGAIEGFAALADDTRFGPATWVSVYNGGTSALLADQPGVAVTELTRALALVPEGTTDEDGEVDPDLPECLVRRNLSLSHETLAVDSAEQQDYDQVTVHLTDALEALGACTTEPPDLPEPPESQSESESEDQPESPTESESEPPTDGDGGEEESSEQQSGEQESSDQESGDGQDEQQNPNDEIQERQEQRMEENREAQEQEQQSGEDESESESGDGGDEEETTSLTPQEEELQSRNREAEQDQRDQEQRSGGGYGGGQNW
;
A
#
# COMPACT_ATOMS: atom_id res chain seq x y z
N MET A 1 35.59 13.17 64.87
CA MET A 1 35.33 14.49 64.27
C MET A 1 35.70 14.40 62.80
N LEU A 2 34.70 14.32 61.91
CA LEU A 2 34.95 14.40 60.47
C LEU A 2 35.23 15.87 60.14
N PRO A 3 36.29 16.19 59.37
CA PRO A 3 36.63 17.57 59.03
C PRO A 3 35.50 18.20 58.21
N ALA A 4 35.19 19.46 58.49
CA ALA A 4 34.20 20.24 57.75
C ALA A 4 34.63 20.35 56.28
N MET A 5 33.75 19.93 55.36
CA MET A 5 34.01 20.03 53.93
C MET A 5 34.05 21.52 53.52
N PRO A 6 35.08 21.97 52.79
CA PRO A 6 35.15 23.35 52.31
C PRO A 6 33.98 23.66 51.36
N ASP A 7 33.38 24.85 51.48
CA ASP A 7 32.13 25.24 50.80
C ASP A 7 32.14 25.02 49.28
N ARG A 8 33.31 25.20 48.64
CA ARG A 8 33.47 24.96 47.19
C ARG A 8 33.21 23.51 46.78
N LEU A 9 33.50 22.53 47.65
CA LEU A 9 33.22 21.11 47.39
C LEU A 9 31.74 20.78 47.62
N ALA A 10 31.08 21.45 48.56
CA ALA A 10 29.64 21.29 48.79
C ALA A 10 28.82 21.78 47.59
N THR A 11 29.17 22.94 47.03
CA THR A 11 28.49 23.49 45.84
C THR A 11 28.70 22.61 44.60
N ARG A 12 29.93 22.12 44.36
CA ARG A 12 30.22 21.21 43.23
C ARG A 12 29.49 19.87 43.35
N ARG A 13 29.41 19.30 44.54
CA ARG A 13 28.68 18.03 44.76
C ARG A 13 27.18 18.20 44.57
N ARG A 14 26.63 19.37 44.90
CA ARG A 14 25.21 19.71 44.66
C ARG A 14 24.92 19.90 43.17
N LEU A 15 25.82 20.55 42.43
CA LEU A 15 25.73 20.68 40.97
C LEU A 15 25.83 19.31 40.28
N LEU A 16 26.79 18.46 40.67
CA LEU A 16 26.91 17.10 40.15
C LEU A 16 25.70 16.24 40.50
N ALA A 17 25.13 16.34 41.70
CA ALA A 17 23.93 15.59 42.04
C ALA A 17 22.70 16.02 41.23
N TRP A 18 22.65 17.28 40.77
CA TRP A 18 21.59 17.80 39.93
C TRP A 18 21.78 17.47 38.44
N SER A 19 23.01 17.45 37.93
CA SER A 19 23.30 17.10 36.53
C SER A 19 23.53 15.61 36.29
N SER A 20 23.90 14.84 37.33
CA SER A 20 24.18 13.41 37.22
C SER A 20 23.02 12.59 36.67
N PRO A 21 21.73 12.86 36.97
CA PRO A 21 20.63 12.14 36.37
C PRO A 21 20.60 12.33 34.84
N LEU A 22 20.73 13.56 34.35
CA LEU A 22 20.74 13.86 32.91
C LEU A 22 21.95 13.25 32.20
N VAL A 23 23.12 13.34 32.81
CA VAL A 23 24.35 12.75 32.24
C VAL A 23 24.26 11.22 32.23
N ALA A 24 23.72 10.60 33.28
CA ALA A 24 23.51 9.15 33.31
C ALA A 24 22.47 8.71 32.27
N LEU A 25 21.40 9.49 32.08
CA LEU A 25 20.38 9.23 31.06
C LEU A 25 20.99 9.33 29.65
N GLY A 26 21.82 10.34 29.37
CA GLY A 26 22.54 10.43 28.10
C GLY A 26 23.54 9.29 27.86
N LEU A 27 24.29 8.89 28.88
CA LEU A 27 25.29 7.81 28.76
C LEU A 27 24.68 6.41 28.62
N ILE A 28 23.45 6.20 29.08
CA ILE A 28 22.74 4.92 28.95
C ILE A 28 21.82 4.96 27.73
N GLY A 29 21.02 6.01 27.60
CA GLY A 29 20.05 6.18 26.53
C GLY A 29 20.68 6.38 25.16
N GLY A 30 21.78 7.15 25.06
CA GLY A 30 22.46 7.40 23.79
C GLY A 30 22.93 6.11 23.10
N PRO A 31 23.75 5.26 23.77
CA PRO A 31 24.17 3.99 23.20
C PRO A 31 23.02 3.02 22.93
N PHE A 32 21.96 3.04 23.73
CA PHE A 32 20.78 2.20 23.51
C PHE A 32 20.05 2.57 22.21
N LEU A 33 19.74 3.86 22.02
CA LEU A 33 19.09 4.34 20.80
C LEU A 33 19.95 4.09 19.56
N LEU A 34 21.26 4.30 19.68
CA LEU A 34 22.20 3.99 18.60
C LEU A 34 22.24 2.48 18.29
N GLY A 35 22.18 1.64 19.33
CA GLY A 35 22.08 0.19 19.18
C GLY A 35 20.81 -0.25 18.44
N LEU A 36 19.66 0.36 18.74
CA LEU A 36 18.41 0.11 18.03
C LEU A 36 18.49 0.51 16.56
N ALA A 37 19.06 1.68 16.24
CA ALA A 37 19.24 2.14 14.86
C ALA A 37 20.12 1.16 14.05
N PHE A 38 21.25 0.71 14.62
CA PHE A 38 22.10 -0.28 13.97
C PHE A 38 21.48 -1.68 13.88
N ALA A 39 20.55 -2.02 14.77
CA ALA A 39 19.82 -3.27 14.68
C ALA A 39 18.80 -3.20 13.55
N ASP A 40 18.03 -2.11 13.47
CA ASP A 40 17.07 -1.87 12.39
C ASP A 40 17.73 -1.90 11.01
N ASP A 41 18.83 -1.16 10.84
CA ASP A 41 19.65 -1.14 9.61
C ASP A 41 20.11 -2.55 9.21
N ARG A 42 20.67 -3.31 10.15
CA ARG A 42 21.06 -4.71 9.91
C ARG A 42 19.89 -5.60 9.51
N HIS A 43 18.73 -5.44 10.14
CA HIS A 43 17.58 -6.28 9.84
C HIS A 43 16.97 -5.90 8.49
N ARG A 44 17.08 -4.65 8.06
CA ARG A 44 16.71 -4.22 6.71
C ARG A 44 17.65 -4.78 5.66
N ASP A 45 18.96 -4.70 5.87
CA ASP A 45 19.95 -5.34 5.00
C ASP A 45 19.67 -6.85 4.90
N GLN A 46 19.44 -7.50 6.05
CA GLN A 46 19.09 -8.92 6.10
C GLN A 46 17.78 -9.21 5.35
N ALA A 47 16.79 -8.30 5.37
CA ALA A 47 15.52 -8.50 4.69
C ALA A 47 15.67 -8.53 3.17
N SER A 48 16.63 -7.79 2.62
CA SER A 48 16.96 -7.84 1.20
C SER A 48 17.64 -9.16 0.79
N ASP A 49 18.47 -9.74 1.67
CA ASP A 49 19.19 -11.00 1.39
C ASP A 49 18.41 -12.29 1.78
N ASP A 50 17.73 -12.26 2.92
CA ASP A 50 17.01 -13.37 3.57
C ASP A 50 15.80 -12.81 4.34
N PRO A 51 14.71 -12.49 3.62
CA PRO A 51 13.52 -11.88 4.20
C PRO A 51 12.88 -12.76 5.27
N ALA A 52 12.93 -14.09 5.12
CA ALA A 52 12.40 -15.02 6.12
C ALA A 52 13.17 -14.93 7.44
N GLY A 53 14.50 -14.82 7.39
CA GLY A 53 15.36 -14.65 8.56
C GLY A 53 15.17 -13.30 9.27
N ALA A 54 14.77 -12.26 8.55
CA ALA A 54 14.58 -10.92 9.11
C ALA A 54 13.32 -10.78 10.00
N ILE A 55 12.29 -11.60 9.78
CA ILE A 55 11.00 -11.56 10.51
C ILE A 55 11.21 -11.66 12.03
N GLU A 56 11.98 -12.65 12.49
CA GLU A 56 12.24 -12.85 13.92
C GLU A 56 13.05 -11.68 14.53
N GLY A 57 13.97 -11.10 13.76
CA GLY A 57 14.75 -9.94 14.16
C GLY A 57 13.88 -8.70 14.41
N PHE A 58 12.97 -8.42 13.49
CA PHE A 58 12.01 -7.32 13.63
C PHE A 58 11.02 -7.56 14.78
N ALA A 59 10.59 -8.80 15.02
CA ALA A 59 9.75 -9.13 16.18
C ALA A 59 10.47 -8.86 17.51
N ALA A 60 11.76 -9.17 17.62
CA ALA A 60 12.57 -8.84 18.80
C ALA A 60 12.71 -7.32 18.97
N LEU A 61 12.98 -6.60 17.88
CA LEU A 61 13.08 -5.13 17.90
C LEU A 61 11.75 -4.48 18.30
N ALA A 62 10.61 -5.05 17.90
CA ALA A 62 9.29 -4.57 18.30
C ALA A 62 9.03 -4.72 19.81
N ASP A 63 9.52 -5.77 20.45
CA ASP A 63 9.40 -5.94 21.91
C ASP A 63 10.27 -4.90 22.66
N ASP A 64 11.48 -4.65 22.16
CA ASP A 64 12.39 -3.65 22.73
C ASP A 64 11.90 -2.20 22.55
N THR A 65 11.22 -1.92 21.44
CA THR A 65 10.73 -0.56 21.08
C THR A 65 9.29 -0.28 21.48
N ARG A 66 8.60 -1.22 22.16
CA ARG A 66 7.16 -1.14 22.52
C ARG A 66 6.70 0.10 23.32
N PHE A 67 7.61 0.89 23.86
CA PHE A 67 7.32 2.12 24.61
C PHE A 67 7.83 3.39 23.93
N GLY A 68 8.41 3.27 22.74
CA GLY A 68 8.94 4.38 21.95
C GLY A 68 7.87 5.09 21.13
N PRO A 69 8.22 6.20 20.47
CA PRO A 69 7.30 6.96 19.63
C PRO A 69 6.93 6.26 18.30
N ALA A 70 7.71 5.27 17.86
CA ALA A 70 7.57 4.61 16.57
C ALA A 70 7.35 3.10 16.70
N THR A 71 6.40 2.67 17.55
CA THR A 71 6.13 1.25 17.84
C THR A 71 5.69 0.43 16.63
N TRP A 72 5.16 1.09 15.59
CA TRP A 72 4.65 0.45 14.39
C TRP A 72 5.76 0.04 13.41
N VAL A 73 6.92 0.73 13.41
CA VAL A 73 7.95 0.58 12.37
C VAL A 73 8.54 -0.82 12.32
N SER A 74 8.94 -1.38 13.47
CA SER A 74 9.50 -2.75 13.50
C SER A 74 8.45 -3.80 13.13
N VAL A 75 7.20 -3.60 13.53
CA VAL A 75 6.08 -4.48 13.18
C VAL A 75 5.81 -4.43 11.67
N TYR A 76 5.76 -3.23 11.10
CA TYR A 76 5.64 -3.00 9.66
C TYR A 76 6.78 -3.65 8.88
N ASN A 77 8.03 -3.41 9.27
CA ASN A 77 9.20 -4.01 8.62
C ASN A 77 9.15 -5.55 8.66
N GLY A 78 8.69 -6.14 9.78
CA GLY A 78 8.46 -7.58 9.89
C GLY A 78 7.38 -8.09 8.92
N GLY A 79 6.28 -7.35 8.76
CA GLY A 79 5.23 -7.66 7.80
C GLY A 79 5.67 -7.53 6.34
N THR A 80 6.40 -6.47 6.01
CA THR A 80 7.03 -6.27 4.69
C THR A 80 8.03 -7.38 4.37
N SER A 81 8.83 -7.80 5.36
CA SER A 81 9.74 -8.95 5.22
C SER A 81 8.97 -10.25 4.98
N ALA A 82 7.81 -10.43 5.62
CA ALA A 82 6.96 -11.59 5.37
C ALA A 82 6.40 -11.63 3.93
N LEU A 83 6.08 -10.48 3.32
CA LEU A 83 5.71 -10.41 1.90
C LEU A 83 6.86 -10.82 0.98
N LEU A 84 8.04 -10.26 1.22
CA LEU A 84 9.27 -10.63 0.48
C LEU A 84 9.62 -12.12 0.63
N ALA A 85 9.25 -12.71 1.76
CA ALA A 85 9.42 -14.13 2.07
C ALA A 85 8.28 -15.04 1.58
N ASP A 86 7.32 -14.51 0.81
CA ASP A 86 6.15 -15.25 0.32
C ASP A 86 5.31 -15.88 1.45
N GLN A 87 5.09 -15.12 2.51
CA GLN A 87 4.30 -15.52 3.69
C GLN A 87 3.15 -14.54 3.92
N PRO A 88 2.19 -14.44 2.98
CA PRO A 88 1.17 -13.39 3.02
C PRO A 88 0.24 -13.48 4.24
N GLY A 89 0.02 -14.68 4.82
CA GLY A 89 -0.72 -14.81 6.08
C GLY A 89 0.01 -14.24 7.31
N VAL A 90 1.35 -14.36 7.35
CA VAL A 90 2.18 -13.70 8.39
C VAL A 90 2.17 -12.20 8.16
N ALA A 91 2.28 -11.76 6.90
CA ALA A 91 2.21 -10.36 6.53
C ALA A 91 0.89 -9.71 6.96
N VAL A 92 -0.26 -10.31 6.66
CA VAL A 92 -1.58 -9.82 7.11
C VAL A 92 -1.60 -9.64 8.63
N THR A 93 -1.08 -10.63 9.38
CA THR A 93 -1.08 -10.59 10.85
C THR A 93 -0.24 -9.42 11.38
N GLU A 94 0.99 -9.26 10.90
CA GLU A 94 1.89 -8.20 11.37
C GLU A 94 1.45 -6.82 10.85
N LEU A 95 1.02 -6.70 9.60
CA LEU A 95 0.59 -5.42 9.03
C LEU A 95 -0.73 -4.93 9.63
N THR A 96 -1.65 -5.83 9.99
CA THR A 96 -2.84 -5.46 10.79
C THR A 96 -2.44 -4.92 12.16
N ARG A 97 -1.43 -5.53 12.79
CA ARG A 97 -0.89 -5.03 14.07
C ARG A 97 -0.18 -3.69 13.89
N ALA A 98 0.56 -3.50 12.81
CA ALA A 98 1.20 -2.23 12.48
C ALA A 98 0.16 -1.13 12.27
N LEU A 99 -0.95 -1.44 11.59
CA LEU A 99 -2.06 -0.51 11.35
C LEU A 99 -2.72 -0.06 12.65
N ALA A 100 -2.80 -0.94 13.65
CA ALA A 100 -3.32 -0.57 14.98
C ALA A 100 -2.36 0.32 15.80
N LEU A 101 -1.10 0.44 15.38
CA LEU A 101 -0.03 1.17 16.09
C LEU A 101 0.41 2.45 15.37
N VAL A 102 0.19 2.52 14.06
CA VAL A 102 0.59 3.66 13.24
C VAL A 102 -0.26 4.89 13.60
N PRO A 103 0.32 6.10 13.62
CA PRO A 103 -0.48 7.31 13.77
C PRO A 103 -1.51 7.40 12.64
N GLU A 104 -2.75 7.71 12.99
CA GLU A 104 -3.79 7.99 12.00
C GLU A 104 -3.35 9.14 11.09
N GLY A 105 -3.57 8.98 9.80
CA GLY A 105 -3.25 9.95 8.78
C GLY A 105 -4.01 11.26 8.99
N THR A 106 -3.35 12.38 8.72
CA THR A 106 -4.00 13.68 8.68
C THR A 106 -4.50 13.96 7.28
N THR A 107 -5.73 14.41 7.19
CA THR A 107 -6.36 14.82 5.94
C THR A 107 -6.04 16.29 5.65
N ASP A 108 -5.90 16.66 4.38
CA ASP A 108 -5.76 18.06 3.97
C ASP A 108 -7.09 18.84 4.07
N GLU A 109 -7.09 20.12 3.65
CA GLU A 109 -8.29 20.97 3.72
C GLU A 109 -9.44 20.47 2.83
N ASP A 110 -9.14 19.71 1.78
CA ASP A 110 -10.11 19.19 0.81
C ASP A 110 -10.65 17.80 1.19
N GLY A 111 -10.11 17.19 2.25
CA GLY A 111 -10.55 15.88 2.69
C GLY A 111 -9.75 14.73 2.06
N GLU A 112 -8.65 15.02 1.36
CA GLU A 112 -7.76 14.01 0.78
C GLU A 112 -6.67 13.57 1.77
N VAL A 113 -6.38 12.27 1.77
CA VAL A 113 -5.34 11.67 2.61
C VAL A 113 -4.04 11.71 1.84
N ASP A 114 -2.99 12.27 2.44
CA ASP A 114 -1.65 12.25 1.87
C ASP A 114 -1.16 10.78 1.73
N PRO A 115 -0.90 10.30 0.50
CA PRO A 115 -0.53 8.90 0.26
C PRO A 115 0.83 8.52 0.86
N ASP A 116 1.67 9.51 1.18
CA ASP A 116 2.98 9.28 1.79
C ASP A 116 2.91 9.16 3.32
N LEU A 117 1.71 9.30 3.91
CA LEU A 117 1.52 9.12 5.34
C LEU A 117 1.83 7.67 5.77
N PRO A 118 2.41 7.50 6.98
CA PRO A 118 2.72 6.17 7.52
C PRO A 118 1.56 5.19 7.50
N GLU A 119 0.32 5.66 7.75
CA GLU A 119 -0.87 4.81 7.68
C GLU A 119 -1.07 4.23 6.28
N CYS A 120 -0.92 5.04 5.24
CA CYS A 120 -1.09 4.63 3.85
C CYS A 120 -0.01 3.65 3.39
N LEU A 121 1.23 3.81 3.87
CA LEU A 121 2.28 2.82 3.64
C LEU A 121 1.91 1.44 4.21
N VAL A 122 1.39 1.38 5.44
CA VAL A 122 0.98 0.13 6.08
C VAL A 122 -0.23 -0.48 5.35
N ARG A 123 -1.23 0.33 5.01
CA ARG A 123 -2.45 -0.09 4.31
C ARG A 123 -2.18 -0.65 2.93
N ARG A 124 -1.28 -0.03 2.16
CA ARG A 124 -0.88 -0.54 0.85
C ARG A 124 -0.28 -1.94 0.96
N ASN A 125 0.68 -2.15 1.88
CA ASN A 125 1.27 -3.47 2.05
C ASN A 125 0.25 -4.50 2.58
N LEU A 126 -0.71 -4.08 3.41
CA LEU A 126 -1.79 -4.95 3.85
C LEU A 126 -2.69 -5.36 2.67
N SER A 127 -3.02 -4.44 1.76
CA SER A 127 -3.73 -4.74 0.50
C SER A 127 -2.99 -5.77 -0.33
N LEU A 128 -1.70 -5.52 -0.60
CA LEU A 128 -0.83 -6.43 -1.36
C LEU A 128 -0.78 -7.83 -0.71
N SER A 129 -0.83 -7.91 0.62
CA SER A 129 -0.90 -9.20 1.34
C SER A 129 -2.20 -9.96 1.06
N HIS A 130 -3.33 -9.25 1.06
CA HIS A 130 -4.62 -9.85 0.74
C HIS A 130 -4.73 -10.23 -0.74
N GLU A 131 -4.23 -9.40 -1.64
CA GLU A 131 -4.16 -9.74 -3.07
C GLU A 131 -3.31 -11.00 -3.30
N THR A 132 -2.18 -11.14 -2.61
CA THR A 132 -1.36 -12.37 -2.66
C THR A 132 -2.16 -13.59 -2.17
N LEU A 133 -2.91 -13.48 -1.07
CA LEU A 133 -3.79 -14.57 -0.60
C LEU A 133 -4.90 -14.91 -1.61
N ALA A 134 -5.41 -13.91 -2.33
CA ALA A 134 -6.39 -14.14 -3.39
C ALA A 134 -5.77 -14.95 -4.53
N VAL A 135 -4.54 -14.63 -4.94
CA VAL A 135 -3.80 -15.39 -5.95
C VAL A 135 -3.57 -16.82 -5.49
N ASP A 136 -3.07 -17.03 -4.27
CA ASP A 136 -2.86 -18.37 -3.70
C ASP A 136 -4.18 -19.19 -3.64
N SER A 137 -5.31 -18.51 -3.38
CA SER A 137 -6.63 -19.15 -3.37
C SER A 137 -7.10 -19.52 -4.77
N ALA A 138 -6.82 -18.69 -5.77
CA ALA A 138 -7.14 -18.97 -7.16
C ALA A 138 -6.36 -20.19 -7.69
N GLU A 139 -5.08 -20.31 -7.34
CA GLU A 139 -4.26 -21.50 -7.66
C GLU A 139 -4.82 -22.79 -7.03
N GLN A 140 -5.45 -22.67 -5.87
CA GLN A 140 -6.14 -23.76 -5.19
C GLN A 140 -7.59 -23.97 -5.65
N GLN A 141 -8.04 -23.20 -6.65
CA GLN A 141 -9.42 -23.20 -7.18
C GLN A 141 -10.49 -22.89 -6.11
N ASP A 142 -10.13 -22.15 -5.06
CA ASP A 142 -11.03 -21.70 -3.99
C ASP A 142 -11.54 -20.28 -4.28
N TYR A 143 -12.43 -20.15 -5.27
CA TYR A 143 -12.94 -18.85 -5.74
C TYR A 143 -13.79 -18.09 -4.72
N ASP A 144 -14.35 -18.79 -3.72
CA ASP A 144 -15.04 -18.14 -2.59
C ASP A 144 -14.02 -17.33 -1.78
N GLN A 145 -12.85 -17.91 -1.49
CA GLN A 145 -11.76 -17.23 -0.79
C GLN A 145 -11.10 -16.13 -1.61
N VAL A 146 -11.01 -16.27 -2.93
CA VAL A 146 -10.55 -15.18 -3.83
C VAL A 146 -11.38 -13.91 -3.60
N THR A 147 -12.71 -14.05 -3.60
CA THR A 147 -13.63 -12.91 -3.43
C THR A 147 -13.46 -12.25 -2.06
N VAL A 148 -13.29 -13.06 -1.00
CA VAL A 148 -13.04 -12.55 0.35
C VAL A 148 -11.75 -11.75 0.39
N HIS A 149 -10.65 -12.31 -0.11
CA HIS A 149 -9.36 -11.66 -0.05
C HIS A 149 -9.29 -10.38 -0.90
N LEU A 150 -9.91 -10.34 -2.08
CA LEU A 150 -10.00 -9.09 -2.86
C LEU A 150 -10.85 -8.02 -2.17
N THR A 151 -11.89 -8.42 -1.45
CA THR A 151 -12.70 -7.48 -0.65
C THR A 151 -11.88 -6.92 0.51
N ASP A 152 -11.15 -7.78 1.22
CA ASP A 152 -10.27 -7.39 2.33
C ASP A 152 -9.14 -6.46 1.84
N ALA A 153 -8.61 -6.68 0.64
CA ALA A 153 -7.60 -5.82 0.02
C ALA A 153 -8.11 -4.39 -0.20
N LEU A 154 -9.30 -4.26 -0.81
CA LEU A 154 -9.95 -2.96 -1.01
C LEU A 154 -10.27 -2.26 0.33
N GLU A 155 -10.73 -3.02 1.33
CA GLU A 155 -10.97 -2.49 2.67
C GLU A 155 -9.67 -2.01 3.35
N ALA A 156 -8.56 -2.72 3.13
CA ALA A 156 -7.26 -2.36 3.67
C ALA A 156 -6.80 -0.99 3.15
N LEU A 157 -6.95 -0.71 1.85
CA LEU A 157 -6.59 0.58 1.25
C LEU A 157 -7.39 1.75 1.84
N GLY A 158 -8.68 1.58 2.09
CA GLY A 158 -9.52 2.64 2.65
C GLY A 158 -9.44 3.94 1.85
N ALA A 159 -9.05 5.04 2.49
CA ALA A 159 -8.88 6.35 1.85
C ALA A 159 -7.48 6.58 1.24
N CYS A 160 -6.57 5.61 1.35
CA CYS A 160 -5.17 5.71 0.90
C CYS A 160 -4.96 5.30 -0.56
N THR A 161 -5.98 5.48 -1.42
CA THR A 161 -5.85 5.17 -2.84
C THR A 161 -5.06 6.28 -3.52
N THR A 162 -3.97 5.94 -4.19
CA THR A 162 -3.13 6.86 -4.97
C THR A 162 -3.80 7.35 -6.25
N GLU A 163 -4.92 6.75 -6.63
CA GLU A 163 -5.76 7.19 -7.73
C GLU A 163 -7.00 7.87 -7.14
N PRO A 164 -7.34 9.12 -7.53
CA PRO A 164 -8.66 9.64 -7.24
C PRO A 164 -9.66 8.63 -7.78
N PRO A 165 -10.72 8.28 -7.05
CA PRO A 165 -11.72 7.39 -7.59
C PRO A 165 -12.30 8.09 -8.83
N ASP A 166 -11.95 7.60 -10.03
CA ASP A 166 -12.72 7.84 -11.25
C ASP A 166 -14.08 7.19 -11.01
N LEU A 167 -14.90 7.85 -10.20
CA LEU A 167 -16.31 7.57 -10.09
C LEU A 167 -16.88 7.82 -11.48
N PRO A 168 -17.37 6.79 -12.19
CA PRO A 168 -18.19 7.06 -13.36
C PRO A 168 -19.36 7.93 -12.88
N GLU A 169 -19.46 9.14 -13.44
CA GLU A 169 -20.63 10.00 -13.22
C GLU A 169 -21.88 9.15 -13.42
N PRO A 170 -22.82 9.12 -12.46
CA PRO A 170 -24.03 8.33 -12.61
C PRO A 170 -24.75 8.79 -13.89
N PRO A 171 -25.30 7.87 -14.70
CA PRO A 171 -25.97 8.24 -15.93
C PRO A 171 -27.15 9.15 -15.59
N GLU A 172 -27.03 10.42 -15.96
CA GLU A 172 -28.10 11.42 -15.93
C GLU A 172 -29.31 10.84 -16.68
N SER A 173 -30.24 10.29 -15.91
CA SER A 173 -31.48 9.73 -16.42
C SER A 173 -32.33 10.89 -16.90
N GLN A 174 -32.43 11.02 -18.22
CA GLN A 174 -33.38 11.89 -18.88
C GLN A 174 -34.79 11.58 -18.37
N SER A 175 -35.48 12.58 -17.83
CA SER A 175 -36.93 12.64 -17.79
C SER A 175 -37.36 14.07 -18.06
N GLU A 176 -38.05 14.21 -19.17
CA GLU A 176 -38.47 15.46 -19.79
C GLU A 176 -39.66 16.14 -19.07
N SER A 177 -39.74 17.45 -19.34
CA SER A 177 -40.96 18.25 -19.60
C SER A 177 -41.49 19.21 -18.51
N GLU A 178 -41.19 20.49 -18.76
CA GLU A 178 -42.11 21.64 -18.90
C GLU A 178 -42.88 22.18 -17.67
N SER A 179 -42.50 23.36 -17.16
CA SER A 179 -42.90 24.69 -17.69
C SER A 179 -42.84 25.81 -16.64
N GLU A 180 -42.25 26.94 -17.06
CA GLU A 180 -42.63 28.35 -16.82
C GLU A 180 -42.90 28.83 -15.37
N ASP A 181 -42.05 29.69 -14.82
CA ASP A 181 -42.18 31.16 -14.92
C ASP A 181 -40.98 31.86 -14.24
N GLN A 182 -40.58 32.99 -14.79
CA GLN A 182 -39.47 33.88 -14.37
C GLN A 182 -40.01 34.91 -13.34
N PRO A 183 -39.32 36.01 -12.92
CA PRO A 183 -37.88 36.37 -12.89
C PRO A 183 -37.47 37.11 -11.58
N GLU A 184 -36.28 37.75 -11.61
CA GLU A 184 -35.83 38.93 -10.83
C GLU A 184 -35.22 38.64 -9.43
N SER A 185 -34.04 39.12 -9.00
CA SER A 185 -33.03 40.07 -9.48
C SER A 185 -31.79 40.00 -8.55
N PRO A 186 -30.64 40.60 -8.94
CA PRO A 186 -29.29 40.32 -8.44
C PRO A 186 -28.74 41.42 -7.50
N THR A 187 -27.59 41.20 -6.86
CA THR A 187 -26.64 42.31 -6.57
C THR A 187 -25.21 41.79 -6.44
N GLU A 188 -24.35 42.28 -7.34
CA GLU A 188 -22.89 42.23 -7.29
C GLU A 188 -22.33 43.09 -6.14
N SER A 189 -21.08 42.84 -5.73
CA SER A 189 -19.96 43.75 -6.04
C SER A 189 -18.67 43.37 -5.30
N GLU A 190 -17.62 43.34 -6.11
CA GLU A 190 -16.19 43.26 -5.81
C GLU A 190 -15.68 44.31 -4.82
N SER A 191 -14.51 44.06 -4.19
CA SER A 191 -13.34 44.95 -4.20
C SER A 191 -12.21 44.43 -3.29
N GLU A 192 -11.06 44.09 -3.89
CA GLU A 192 -9.72 44.26 -3.29
C GLU A 192 -9.26 45.75 -3.44
N PRO A 193 -8.02 46.24 -3.15
CA PRO A 193 -6.78 45.62 -2.63
C PRO A 193 -6.05 46.55 -1.58
N PRO A 194 -4.69 46.70 -1.51
CA PRO A 194 -3.87 46.33 -0.34
C PRO A 194 -3.15 47.52 0.35
N THR A 195 -2.52 47.31 1.50
CA THR A 195 -1.47 48.24 2.01
C THR A 195 -0.40 47.53 2.84
N ASP A 196 0.84 47.67 2.38
CA ASP A 196 2.12 47.43 3.07
C ASP A 196 2.29 48.24 4.36
N GLY A 197 3.04 47.68 5.31
CA GLY A 197 3.51 48.35 6.52
C GLY A 197 4.68 47.60 7.20
N ASP A 198 5.89 48.02 6.85
CA ASP A 198 7.20 47.63 7.37
C ASP A 198 7.44 48.06 8.85
N GLY A 199 8.05 47.18 9.65
CA GLY A 199 9.05 47.56 10.66
C GLY A 199 8.78 47.15 12.11
N GLY A 200 9.62 46.25 12.66
CA GLY A 200 9.87 46.18 14.12
C GLY A 200 10.07 44.80 14.77
N GLU A 201 11.20 44.17 14.48
CA GLU A 201 12.16 43.48 15.38
C GLU A 201 11.73 42.95 16.79
N GLU A 202 12.00 41.64 16.97
CA GLU A 202 12.42 40.86 18.17
C GLU A 202 11.41 40.45 19.27
N GLU A 203 11.12 39.14 19.39
CA GLU A 203 11.70 38.24 20.41
C GLU A 203 11.01 36.86 20.43
N SER A 204 11.86 35.86 20.65
CA SER A 204 11.73 34.40 20.64
C SER A 204 10.47 33.74 21.24
N SER A 205 10.01 32.69 20.57
CA SER A 205 9.60 31.44 21.24
C SER A 205 9.86 30.24 20.33
N GLU A 206 10.95 29.52 20.63
CA GLU A 206 11.27 28.18 20.13
C GLU A 206 10.09 27.22 20.39
N GLN A 207 9.48 26.70 19.32
CA GLN A 207 8.77 25.43 19.34
C GLN A 207 9.51 24.49 18.40
N GLN A 208 10.25 23.58 19.02
CA GLN A 208 10.99 22.50 18.40
C GLN A 208 9.97 21.46 17.87
N SER A 209 9.55 21.62 16.62
CA SER A 209 8.99 20.53 15.83
C SER A 209 10.14 19.61 15.43
N GLY A 210 10.02 18.32 15.74
CA GLY A 210 10.96 17.32 15.26
C GLY A 210 10.66 17.00 13.82
N GLU A 211 11.42 17.57 12.90
CA GLU A 211 11.58 17.08 11.54
C GLU A 211 12.15 15.65 11.60
N GLN A 212 11.34 14.66 11.24
CA GLN A 212 11.87 13.36 10.82
C GLN A 212 12.28 13.52 9.36
N GLU A 213 13.58 13.72 9.15
CA GLU A 213 14.22 13.70 7.84
C GLU A 213 13.95 12.36 7.15
N SER A 214 13.20 12.44 6.04
CA SER A 214 13.43 11.66 4.84
C SER A 214 14.84 11.96 4.33
N SER A 215 15.82 11.17 4.75
CA SER A 215 17.18 11.26 4.24
C SER A 215 17.29 10.50 2.91
N ASP A 216 16.94 11.18 1.82
CA ASP A 216 17.51 10.93 0.50
C ASP A 216 19.02 11.20 0.56
N GLN A 217 19.82 10.14 0.42
CA GLN A 217 21.28 10.25 0.43
C GLN A 217 21.84 10.01 -0.97
N GLU A 218 21.82 11.05 -1.81
CA GLU A 218 22.61 11.06 -3.05
C GLU A 218 24.03 11.59 -2.76
N SER A 219 25.03 10.70 -2.79
CA SER A 219 26.32 10.90 -3.49
C SER A 219 27.33 9.82 -3.11
N GLY A 220 27.47 8.80 -3.96
CA GLY A 220 28.54 7.82 -3.92
C GLY A 220 28.48 6.91 -5.14
N ASP A 221 29.26 7.23 -6.17
CA ASP A 221 29.45 6.48 -7.41
C ASP A 221 29.68 4.97 -7.13
N GLY A 222 28.62 4.18 -7.33
CA GLY A 222 28.56 2.74 -7.13
C GLY A 222 27.14 2.27 -7.42
N GLN A 223 26.93 1.69 -8.62
CA GLN A 223 25.67 1.09 -9.04
C GLN A 223 25.39 -0.15 -8.18
N ASP A 224 24.60 0.02 -7.13
CA ASP A 224 23.76 -1.03 -6.56
C ASP A 224 22.38 -0.38 -6.41
N GLU A 225 21.48 -0.71 -7.34
CA GLU A 225 20.07 -0.30 -7.33
C GLU A 225 19.39 -0.92 -6.11
N GLN A 226 19.51 -0.30 -4.93
CA GLN A 226 18.66 -0.63 -3.79
C GLN A 226 17.24 -0.12 -4.11
N GLN A 227 16.47 -0.95 -4.80
CA GLN A 227 15.04 -0.73 -4.99
C GLN A 227 14.36 -0.64 -3.62
N ASN A 228 13.36 0.23 -3.50
CA ASN A 228 12.55 0.32 -2.29
C ASN A 228 11.85 -1.05 -2.10
N PRO A 229 11.87 -1.66 -0.90
CA PRO A 229 11.24 -2.96 -0.68
C PRO A 229 9.74 -2.98 -1.04
N ASN A 230 9.06 -1.83 -1.00
CA ASN A 230 7.68 -1.73 -1.48
C ASN A 230 7.56 -1.89 -3.00
N ASP A 231 8.50 -1.34 -3.76
CA ASP A 231 8.52 -1.48 -5.22
C ASP A 231 8.80 -2.94 -5.60
N GLU A 232 9.75 -3.58 -4.91
CA GLU A 232 10.05 -5.00 -5.12
C GLU A 232 8.85 -5.91 -4.83
N ILE A 233 8.10 -5.65 -3.74
CA ILE A 233 6.89 -6.40 -3.43
C ILE A 233 5.86 -6.23 -4.54
N GLN A 234 5.64 -5.00 -5.00
CA GLN A 234 4.69 -4.71 -6.06
C GLN A 234 5.07 -5.39 -7.38
N GLU A 235 6.32 -5.25 -7.83
CA GLU A 235 6.82 -5.91 -9.05
C GLU A 235 6.67 -7.43 -8.97
N ARG A 236 6.99 -8.03 -7.81
CA ARG A 236 6.90 -9.47 -7.61
C ARG A 236 5.45 -9.95 -7.62
N GLN A 237 4.53 -9.14 -7.12
CA GLN A 237 3.11 -9.46 -7.15
C GLN A 237 2.55 -9.37 -8.58
N GLU A 238 2.92 -8.33 -9.33
CA GLU A 238 2.55 -8.19 -10.75
C GLU A 238 3.02 -9.39 -11.57
N GLN A 239 4.27 -9.84 -11.35
CA GLN A 239 4.80 -11.04 -12.00
C GLN A 239 3.99 -12.30 -11.66
N ARG A 240 3.60 -12.49 -10.40
CA ARG A 240 2.78 -13.64 -10.00
C ARG A 240 1.39 -13.62 -10.66
N MET A 241 0.76 -12.45 -10.71
CA MET A 241 -0.56 -12.31 -11.35
C MET A 241 -0.50 -12.67 -12.84
N GLU A 242 0.57 -12.25 -13.53
CA GLU A 242 0.78 -12.60 -14.94
C GLU A 242 1.02 -14.11 -15.12
N GLU A 243 1.85 -14.73 -14.27
CA GLU A 243 2.09 -16.18 -14.32
C GLU A 243 0.79 -16.99 -14.13
N ASN A 244 -0.05 -16.60 -13.16
CA ASN A 244 -1.34 -17.27 -12.94
C ASN A 244 -2.29 -17.06 -14.13
N ARG A 245 -2.28 -15.88 -14.74
CA ARG A 245 -3.05 -15.61 -15.96
C ARG A 245 -2.62 -16.52 -17.11
N GLU A 246 -1.31 -16.60 -17.38
CA GLU A 246 -0.77 -17.49 -18.42
C GLU A 246 -1.11 -18.96 -18.17
N ALA A 247 -1.07 -19.41 -16.90
CA ALA A 247 -1.45 -20.76 -16.51
C ALA A 247 -2.94 -21.05 -16.82
N GLN A 248 -3.83 -20.13 -16.50
CA GLN A 248 -5.26 -20.25 -16.82
C GLN A 248 -5.53 -20.24 -18.34
N GLU A 249 -4.77 -19.49 -19.12
CA GLU A 249 -4.89 -19.48 -20.58
C GLU A 249 -4.40 -20.81 -21.20
N GLN A 250 -3.36 -21.44 -20.65
CA GLN A 250 -2.88 -22.77 -21.10
C GLN A 250 -3.86 -23.90 -20.73
N GLU A 251 -4.50 -23.86 -19.57
CA GLU A 251 -5.55 -24.82 -19.21
C GLU A 251 -6.77 -24.71 -20.14
N GLN A 252 -7.14 -23.48 -20.54
CA GLN A 252 -8.22 -23.26 -21.52
C GLN A 252 -7.85 -23.82 -22.90
N GLN A 253 -6.63 -23.61 -23.38
CA GLN A 253 -6.19 -24.15 -24.69
C GLN A 253 -6.01 -25.67 -24.69
N SER A 254 -5.55 -26.27 -23.58
CA SER A 254 -5.41 -27.73 -23.48
C SER A 254 -6.73 -28.47 -23.29
N GLY A 255 -7.75 -27.81 -22.70
CA GLY A 255 -9.12 -28.32 -22.64
C GLY A 255 -9.84 -28.32 -24.00
N GLU A 256 -9.41 -27.51 -24.96
CA GLU A 256 -9.97 -27.48 -26.32
C GLU A 256 -9.41 -28.62 -27.21
N ASP A 257 -8.18 -29.10 -26.98
CA ASP A 257 -7.55 -30.16 -27.78
C ASP A 257 -8.02 -31.59 -27.41
N GLU A 258 -8.58 -31.83 -26.21
CA GLU A 258 -9.18 -33.13 -25.87
C GLU A 258 -10.60 -33.33 -26.45
N SER A 259 -11.12 -32.37 -27.23
CA SER A 259 -12.43 -32.47 -27.91
C SER A 259 -12.36 -33.08 -29.31
N GLU A 260 -11.18 -33.30 -29.89
CA GLU A 260 -11.02 -33.77 -31.29
C GLU A 260 -10.23 -35.09 -31.41
N SER A 261 -10.60 -36.16 -30.68
CA SER A 261 -10.28 -37.51 -31.15
C SER A 261 -11.12 -38.64 -30.55
N GLU A 262 -12.36 -38.82 -31.01
CA GLU A 262 -12.90 -40.18 -31.17
C GLU A 262 -14.08 -40.23 -32.17
N SER A 263 -13.75 -40.16 -33.47
CA SER A 263 -14.59 -40.82 -34.48
C SER A 263 -14.25 -42.31 -34.48
N GLY A 264 -14.78 -43.02 -33.49
CA GLY A 264 -14.72 -44.46 -33.33
C GLY A 264 -16.12 -45.07 -33.47
N ASP A 265 -16.32 -45.81 -34.55
CA ASP A 265 -17.51 -46.59 -34.87
C ASP A 265 -17.83 -47.65 -33.80
N GLY A 266 -19.03 -47.55 -33.21
CA GLY A 266 -19.80 -48.72 -32.73
C GLY A 266 -19.99 -48.86 -31.22
N GLY A 267 -21.24 -48.74 -30.77
CA GLY A 267 -21.71 -49.32 -29.51
C GLY A 267 -22.64 -48.42 -28.72
N ASP A 268 -23.92 -48.79 -28.68
CA ASP A 268 -24.97 -48.20 -27.85
C ASP A 268 -24.55 -48.11 -26.37
N GLU A 269 -24.62 -46.92 -25.76
CA GLU A 269 -25.01 -46.68 -24.36
C GLU A 269 -25.19 -45.16 -24.16
N GLU A 270 -26.43 -44.73 -23.89
CA GLU A 270 -26.75 -43.36 -23.54
C GLU A 270 -26.19 -43.02 -22.15
N GLU A 271 -25.16 -42.20 -22.08
CA GLU A 271 -24.84 -41.42 -20.89
C GLU A 271 -24.83 -39.94 -21.28
N THR A 272 -25.98 -39.30 -21.08
CA THR A 272 -26.13 -37.86 -21.27
C THR A 272 -25.37 -37.17 -20.14
N THR A 273 -24.18 -36.67 -20.40
CA THR A 273 -23.52 -35.69 -19.53
C THR A 273 -24.28 -34.36 -19.68
N SER A 274 -25.37 -34.22 -18.92
CA SER A 274 -26.05 -32.95 -18.76
C SER A 274 -25.10 -32.01 -18.00
N LEU A 275 -24.58 -31.01 -18.70
CA LEU A 275 -23.89 -29.87 -18.11
C LEU A 275 -24.73 -29.30 -16.96
N THR A 276 -24.08 -28.87 -15.88
CA THR A 276 -24.80 -28.16 -14.83
C THR A 276 -25.33 -26.83 -15.39
N PRO A 277 -26.52 -26.34 -14.96
CA PRO A 277 -27.06 -25.08 -15.46
C PRO A 277 -26.10 -23.88 -15.29
N GLN A 278 -25.21 -23.96 -14.30
CA GLN A 278 -24.21 -22.93 -14.00
C GLN A 278 -23.05 -22.93 -15.01
N GLU A 279 -22.60 -24.09 -15.47
CA GLU A 279 -21.58 -24.18 -16.55
C GLU A 279 -22.14 -23.70 -17.89
N GLU A 280 -23.40 -23.99 -18.19
CA GLU A 280 -24.03 -23.52 -19.43
C GLU A 280 -24.14 -21.98 -19.45
N GLU A 281 -24.46 -21.37 -18.31
CA GLU A 281 -24.52 -19.91 -18.16
C GLU A 281 -23.12 -19.27 -18.25
N LEU A 282 -22.11 -19.87 -17.62
CA LEU A 282 -20.72 -19.40 -17.71
C LEU A 282 -20.17 -19.49 -19.14
N GLN A 283 -20.40 -20.61 -19.83
CA GLN A 283 -20.00 -20.74 -21.24
C GLN A 283 -20.75 -19.76 -22.15
N SER A 284 -22.03 -19.50 -21.88
CA SER A 284 -22.80 -18.52 -22.63
C SER A 284 -22.22 -17.12 -22.46
N ARG A 285 -21.90 -16.72 -21.22
CA ARG A 285 -21.31 -15.41 -20.92
C ARG A 285 -19.91 -15.23 -21.51
N ASN A 286 -19.07 -16.26 -21.43
CA ASN A 286 -17.73 -16.21 -22.03
C ASN A 286 -17.82 -16.07 -23.56
N ARG A 287 -18.72 -16.81 -24.21
CA ARG A 287 -18.95 -16.72 -25.67
C ARG A 287 -19.47 -15.34 -26.09
N GLU A 288 -20.33 -14.73 -25.27
CA GLU A 288 -20.84 -13.37 -25.51
C GLU A 288 -19.72 -12.31 -25.37
N ALA A 289 -18.87 -12.43 -24.35
CA ALA A 289 -17.73 -11.54 -24.15
C ALA A 289 -16.72 -11.61 -25.31
N GLU A 290 -16.43 -12.81 -25.84
CA GLU A 290 -15.58 -12.98 -27.02
C GLU A 290 -16.19 -12.40 -28.30
N GLN A 291 -17.52 -12.49 -28.43
CA GLN A 291 -18.23 -11.96 -29.59
C GLN A 291 -18.23 -10.43 -29.55
N ASP A 292 -18.44 -9.84 -28.37
CA ASP A 292 -18.37 -8.40 -28.15
C ASP A 292 -16.97 -7.83 -28.41
N GLN A 293 -15.90 -8.55 -28.02
CA GLN A 293 -14.53 -8.14 -28.38
C GLN A 293 -14.34 -8.15 -29.90
N ARG A 294 -14.74 -9.22 -30.59
CA ARG A 294 -14.65 -9.31 -32.06
C ARG A 294 -15.46 -8.24 -32.79
N ASP A 295 -16.61 -7.87 -32.26
CA ASP A 295 -17.44 -6.82 -32.83
C ASP A 295 -16.85 -5.43 -32.59
N GLN A 296 -16.19 -5.20 -31.44
CA GLN A 296 -15.44 -3.97 -31.17
C GLN A 296 -14.21 -3.84 -32.08
N GLU A 297 -13.46 -4.92 -32.32
CA GLU A 297 -12.33 -4.93 -33.25
C GLU A 297 -12.77 -4.68 -34.70
N GLN A 298 -13.90 -5.24 -35.12
CA GLN A 298 -14.45 -4.97 -36.45
C GLN A 298 -14.98 -3.53 -36.59
N ARG A 299 -15.48 -2.94 -35.50
CA ARG A 299 -15.89 -1.53 -35.44
C ARG A 299 -14.71 -0.57 -35.42
N SER A 300 -13.60 -0.92 -34.79
CA SER A 300 -12.39 -0.09 -34.71
C SER A 300 -11.47 -0.24 -35.94
N GLY A 301 -11.50 -1.40 -36.62
CA GLY A 301 -10.71 -1.69 -37.83
C GLY A 301 -11.25 -1.09 -39.14
N GLY A 302 -12.41 -0.44 -39.10
CA GLY A 302 -13.13 0.05 -40.27
C GLY A 302 -12.87 1.52 -40.62
N GLY A 303 -11.62 1.98 -40.71
CA GLY A 303 -11.41 3.43 -40.82
C GLY A 303 -10.14 3.99 -41.44
N TYR A 304 -9.45 3.34 -42.39
CA TYR A 304 -8.55 4.08 -43.31
C TYR A 304 -8.55 3.48 -44.72
N GLY A 305 -9.63 3.77 -45.46
CA GLY A 305 -9.63 3.75 -46.92
C GLY A 305 -8.82 4.94 -47.44
N GLY A 306 -7.80 4.65 -48.24
CA GLY A 306 -6.86 5.66 -48.73
C GLY A 306 -7.33 6.49 -49.92
N GLY A 307 -6.42 7.34 -50.39
CA GLY A 307 -6.33 7.70 -51.81
C GLY A 307 -6.42 9.18 -52.17
N GLN A 308 -5.26 9.69 -52.60
CA GLN A 308 -5.03 10.56 -53.78
C GLN A 308 -4.96 12.08 -53.59
N ASN A 309 -3.83 12.61 -54.12
CA ASN A 309 -3.61 13.88 -54.84
C ASN A 309 -4.16 15.14 -54.19
N TRP A 310 -3.39 16.18 -53.87
CA TRP A 310 -2.63 17.11 -54.74
C TRP A 310 -1.50 17.76 -53.96
#